data_AF-A0A3N5LX61-F1
#
_entry.id   AF-A0A3N5LX61-F1
#
_cell.length_a   1.000
_cell.length_b   1.000
_cell.length_c   1.000
_cell.angle_alpha   90.00
_cell.angle_beta   90.00
_cell.angle_gamma   90.00
#
_symmetry.space_group_name_H-M   'P 1'
#
loop_
_entity.id
_entity.type
_entity.pdbx_description
1 polymer ?
#
loop_
_entity_poly.entity_id
_entity_poly.type
_entity_poly.pdbx_seq_one_letter_code
_entity_poly.pdbx_strand_id
1 'polypeptide(L)'
;AGVELDPEVYYLSGGEALVIAGYLTDHRTAAATLDLAVSPVLVDLAVARHRGRPYVVGRWQAPFAAAKFGDAGLERLRAVKRALDPQALVNRGVVVDLALRGRAGALVGVVYAPGVRVARRLWERPATAAAGRAARRLAGLLAGPARGHGEPLGLAPPSPLDRPLHCVNCGECNVVCPVYDAARVRLPQTLVHRAELARAGADGRGATPALLQLCLRCGNCEEVCQAGIAHLDVYACLDELLDGRRSAGTDGHADLLAAVRGSSGYRERFLDVRPGLYLRRAPAALPGVVRFHILRAENEDGPAATCLHCGACVPVCPTGANLEFEHDDDPRRITSDDERCIGCGACIEVCPANRRNGGQTLRVVQAPADDWLAALEEYEALEGVDGPGAAAPAEGCATAARAGAAPIDHRWGVPSWRG
;
A
#
# COMPACT_ATOMS: atom_id res chain seq x y z
N ALA A 1 25.71 -6.15 -19.86
CA ALA A 1 24.31 -6.09 -20.33
C ALA A 1 23.74 -4.66 -20.46
N GLY A 2 24.43 -3.60 -19.99
CA GLY A 2 23.88 -2.24 -20.08
C GLY A 2 22.75 -1.97 -19.09
N VAL A 3 22.67 -2.77 -18.03
CA VAL A 3 21.93 -2.47 -16.80
C VAL A 3 22.87 -1.77 -15.83
N GLU A 4 22.34 -0.80 -15.11
CA GLU A 4 23.01 -0.20 -13.96
C GLU A 4 22.69 -1.06 -12.74
N LEU A 5 23.73 -1.42 -11.99
CA LEU A 5 23.58 -2.21 -10.77
C LEU A 5 23.49 -1.25 -9.59
N ASP A 6 22.57 -1.54 -8.68
CA ASP A 6 22.43 -0.90 -7.38
C ASP A 6 22.88 -1.90 -6.30
N PRO A 7 24.13 -1.82 -5.83
CA PRO A 7 24.67 -2.78 -4.87
C PRO A 7 24.39 -2.37 -3.42
N GLU A 8 23.75 -3.25 -2.67
CA GLU A 8 23.73 -3.19 -1.20
C GLU A 8 24.78 -4.14 -0.63
N VAL A 9 25.56 -3.68 0.35
CA VAL A 9 26.63 -4.45 0.97
C VAL A 9 26.48 -4.48 2.49
N TYR A 10 26.37 -5.67 3.05
CA TYR A 10 26.25 -5.91 4.49
C TYR A 10 27.49 -6.66 4.99
N TYR A 11 28.25 -6.05 5.89
CA TYR A 11 29.42 -6.68 6.51
C TYR A 11 28.99 -7.60 7.66
N LEU A 12 29.44 -8.86 7.63
CA LEU A 12 29.11 -9.87 8.63
C LEU A 12 30.29 -10.12 9.58
N SER A 13 30.00 -10.58 10.79
CA SER A 13 30.98 -10.76 11.88
C SER A 13 32.08 -11.83 11.62
N GLY A 14 32.09 -12.47 10.45
CA GLY A 14 33.11 -13.44 10.02
C GLY A 14 34.12 -12.91 9.00
N GLY A 15 34.16 -11.60 8.72
CA GLY A 15 34.96 -11.04 7.63
C GLY A 15 34.40 -11.34 6.24
N GLU A 16 33.13 -11.78 6.18
CA GLU A 16 32.37 -11.96 4.95
C GLU A 16 31.50 -10.72 4.69
N ALA A 17 31.19 -10.46 3.42
CA ALA A 17 30.23 -9.45 3.02
C ALA A 17 29.11 -10.08 2.20
N LEU A 18 27.87 -9.79 2.56
CA LEU A 18 26.70 -10.08 1.72
C LEU A 18 26.53 -8.94 0.73
N VAL A 19 26.65 -9.25 -0.56
CA VAL A 19 26.41 -8.31 -1.65
C VAL A 19 25.11 -8.67 -2.35
N ILE A 20 24.16 -7.74 -2.34
CA ILE A 20 22.90 -7.83 -3.09
C ILE A 20 22.99 -6.84 -4.24
N ALA A 21 23.09 -7.35 -5.47
CA ALA A 21 23.12 -6.51 -6.67
C ALA A 21 21.71 -6.41 -7.27
N GLY A 22 21.01 -5.33 -6.94
CA GLY A 22 19.73 -4.96 -7.54
C GLY A 22 19.91 -4.33 -8.91
N TYR A 23 18.87 -4.40 -9.75
CA TYR A 23 18.76 -3.60 -10.96
C TYR A 23 17.29 -3.48 -11.36
N LEU A 24 16.93 -2.34 -11.93
CA LEU A 24 15.57 -2.11 -12.43
C LEU A 24 15.40 -2.68 -13.84
N THR A 25 14.23 -3.26 -14.08
CA THR A 25 13.83 -3.76 -15.40
C THR A 25 12.42 -3.31 -15.74
N ASP A 26 12.20 -2.94 -17.00
CA ASP A 26 10.88 -2.59 -17.51
C ASP A 26 10.20 -3.81 -18.13
N HIS A 27 9.33 -4.44 -17.35
CA HIS A 27 8.55 -5.62 -17.77
C HIS A 27 7.59 -5.37 -18.95
N ARG A 28 7.33 -4.10 -19.31
CA ARG A 28 6.50 -3.72 -20.45
C ARG A 28 7.25 -3.84 -21.78
N THR A 29 8.56 -4.04 -21.72
CA THR A 29 9.43 -4.21 -22.90
C THR A 29 10.01 -5.61 -22.98
N ALA A 30 10.34 -6.08 -24.18
CA ALA A 30 10.96 -7.40 -24.36
C ALA A 30 12.39 -7.47 -23.76
N ALA A 31 13.00 -6.31 -23.44
CA ALA A 31 14.27 -6.25 -22.73
C ALA A 31 14.23 -6.97 -21.37
N ALA A 32 13.06 -7.04 -20.72
CA ALA A 32 12.90 -7.76 -19.45
C ALA A 32 13.32 -9.23 -19.52
N THR A 33 13.13 -9.89 -20.67
CA THR A 33 13.55 -11.28 -20.88
C THR A 33 15.08 -11.42 -20.88
N LEU A 34 15.79 -10.44 -21.44
CA LEU A 34 17.26 -10.38 -21.41
C LEU A 34 17.77 -10.02 -20.02
N ASP A 35 17.09 -9.09 -19.35
CA ASP A 35 17.41 -8.66 -17.99
C ASP A 35 17.25 -9.81 -16.98
N LEU A 36 16.28 -10.70 -17.18
CA LEU A 36 16.11 -11.89 -16.34
C LEU A 36 17.33 -12.83 -16.39
N ALA A 37 18.03 -12.91 -17.52
CA ALA A 37 19.25 -13.70 -17.67
C ALA A 37 20.46 -13.07 -16.94
N VAL A 38 20.40 -11.79 -16.57
CA VAL A 38 21.50 -11.10 -15.87
C VAL A 38 21.72 -11.66 -14.47
N SER A 39 20.65 -11.87 -13.70
CA SER A 39 20.73 -12.39 -12.34
C SER A 39 21.54 -13.69 -12.22
N PRO A 40 21.23 -14.78 -12.94
CA PRO A 40 22.02 -16.02 -12.83
C PRO A 40 23.45 -15.88 -13.39
N VAL A 41 23.69 -15.00 -14.37
CA VAL A 41 25.04 -14.70 -14.86
C VAL A 41 25.89 -14.01 -13.79
N LEU A 42 25.31 -13.07 -13.02
CA LEU A 42 25.98 -12.44 -11.89
C LEU A 42 26.30 -13.45 -10.78
N VAL A 43 25.39 -14.40 -10.52
CA VAL A 43 25.64 -15.50 -9.58
C VAL A 43 26.81 -16.38 -10.05
N ASP A 44 26.82 -16.82 -11.31
CA ASP A 44 27.92 -17.63 -11.87
C ASP A 44 29.25 -16.84 -11.85
N LEU A 45 29.22 -15.53 -12.11
CA LEU A 45 30.40 -14.66 -12.03
C LEU A 45 30.95 -14.59 -10.60
N ALA A 46 30.07 -14.37 -9.61
CA ALA A 46 30.45 -14.31 -8.21
C ALA A 46 31.08 -15.63 -7.74
N VAL A 47 30.47 -16.77 -8.10
CA VAL A 47 30.99 -18.11 -7.77
C VAL A 47 32.33 -18.36 -8.46
N ALA A 48 32.42 -18.11 -9.78
CA ALA A 48 33.57 -18.50 -10.59
C ALA A 48 34.81 -17.60 -10.39
N ARG A 49 34.63 -16.30 -10.13
CA ARG A 49 35.76 -15.35 -10.01
C ARG A 49 36.01 -14.84 -8.60
N HIS A 50 34.97 -14.77 -7.77
CA HIS A 50 35.05 -14.11 -6.47
C HIS A 50 34.89 -15.07 -5.29
N ARG A 51 34.88 -16.39 -5.55
CA ARG A 51 34.60 -17.43 -4.54
C ARG A 51 33.31 -17.15 -3.75
N GLY A 52 32.38 -16.43 -4.38
CA GLY A 52 31.11 -16.05 -3.79
C GLY A 52 30.21 -17.26 -3.60
N ARG A 53 29.30 -17.16 -2.63
CA ARG A 53 28.29 -18.17 -2.35
C ARG A 53 26.91 -17.53 -2.50
N PRO A 54 25.95 -18.21 -3.16
CA PRO A 54 24.59 -17.69 -3.22
C PRO A 54 24.00 -17.51 -1.82
N TYR A 55 23.52 -16.31 -1.50
CA TYR A 55 22.81 -16.06 -0.24
C TYR A 55 21.47 -16.77 -0.20
N VAL A 56 20.63 -16.57 -1.22
CA VAL A 56 19.34 -17.27 -1.41
C VAL A 56 19.47 -18.30 -2.53
N VAL A 57 19.02 -19.53 -2.27
CA VAL A 57 18.99 -20.61 -3.28
C VAL A 57 17.55 -20.88 -3.69
N GLY A 58 17.01 -20.02 -4.54
CA GLY A 58 15.72 -20.21 -5.18
C GLY A 58 15.79 -21.24 -6.32
N ARG A 59 14.71 -21.33 -7.10
CA ARG A 59 14.64 -22.25 -8.24
C ARG A 59 15.73 -22.00 -9.28
N TRP A 60 15.90 -20.74 -9.66
CA TRP A 60 16.84 -20.31 -10.69
C TRP A 60 18.30 -20.34 -10.21
N GLN A 61 18.52 -20.33 -8.89
CA GLN A 61 19.84 -20.42 -8.27
C GLN A 61 20.22 -21.86 -7.86
N ALA A 62 19.28 -22.81 -7.87
CA ALA A 62 19.51 -24.22 -7.53
C ALA A 62 20.70 -24.86 -8.28
N PRO A 63 20.96 -24.56 -9.57
CA PRO A 63 22.13 -25.09 -10.26
C PRO A 63 23.49 -24.67 -9.67
N PHE A 64 23.51 -23.63 -8.84
CA PHE A 64 24.70 -23.12 -8.15
C PHE A 64 24.74 -23.50 -6.66
N ALA A 65 23.81 -24.35 -6.20
CA ALA A 65 23.68 -24.73 -4.80
C ALA A 65 24.94 -25.40 -4.22
N ALA A 66 25.70 -26.12 -5.07
CA ALA A 66 26.97 -26.73 -4.68
C ALA A 66 27.99 -25.70 -4.18
N ALA A 67 27.98 -24.47 -4.72
CA ALA A 67 28.85 -23.39 -4.24
C ALA A 67 28.54 -22.99 -2.79
N LYS A 68 27.26 -23.09 -2.38
CA LYS A 68 26.82 -22.79 -1.01
C LYS A 68 27.07 -23.96 -0.05
N PHE A 69 26.61 -25.15 -0.42
CA PHE A 69 26.56 -26.31 0.50
C PHE A 69 27.74 -27.27 0.39
N GLY A 70 28.57 -27.13 -0.65
CA GLY A 70 29.53 -28.16 -1.08
C GLY A 70 28.82 -29.38 -1.69
N ASP A 71 29.55 -30.17 -2.47
CA ASP A 71 28.98 -31.34 -3.16
C ASP A 71 28.41 -32.38 -2.18
N ALA A 72 29.14 -32.67 -1.11
CA ALA A 72 28.70 -33.59 -0.07
C ALA A 72 27.46 -33.08 0.70
N GLY A 73 27.39 -31.76 0.96
CA GLY A 73 26.23 -31.15 1.61
C GLY A 73 25.01 -31.17 0.72
N LEU A 74 25.18 -30.88 -0.57
CA LEU A 74 24.11 -30.91 -1.55
C LEU A 74 23.56 -32.33 -1.75
N GLU A 75 24.42 -33.36 -1.78
CA GLU A 75 23.96 -34.73 -1.90
C GLU A 75 23.18 -35.20 -0.67
N ARG A 76 23.59 -34.77 0.54
CA ARG A 76 22.79 -35.00 1.75
C ARG A 76 21.41 -34.35 1.64
N LEU A 77 21.33 -33.11 1.15
CA LEU A 77 20.04 -32.43 0.94
C LEU A 77 19.17 -33.16 -0.10
N ARG A 78 19.76 -33.69 -1.18
CA ARG A 78 19.06 -34.56 -2.15
C ARG A 78 18.50 -35.81 -1.50
N ALA A 79 19.29 -36.48 -0.66
CA ALA A 79 18.86 -37.68 0.04
C ALA A 79 17.67 -37.39 0.98
N VAL A 80 17.77 -36.33 1.79
CA VAL A 80 16.66 -35.89 2.66
C VAL A 80 15.42 -35.55 1.85
N LYS A 81 15.57 -34.81 0.74
CA LYS A 81 14.45 -34.44 -0.13
C LYS A 81 13.77 -35.66 -0.73
N ARG A 82 14.53 -36.66 -1.20
CA ARG A 82 14.01 -37.92 -1.73
C ARG A 82 13.27 -38.75 -0.66
N ALA A 83 13.76 -38.74 0.58
CA ALA A 83 13.13 -39.46 1.69
C ALA A 83 11.81 -38.83 2.14
N LEU A 84 11.77 -37.50 2.28
CA LEU A 84 10.60 -36.77 2.78
C LEU A 84 9.54 -36.48 1.70
N ASP A 85 9.96 -36.37 0.43
CA ASP A 85 9.07 -36.02 -0.68
C ASP A 85 9.44 -36.83 -1.94
N PRO A 86 9.22 -38.15 -1.92
CA PRO A 86 9.61 -39.05 -3.02
C PRO A 86 8.91 -38.72 -4.34
N GLN A 87 7.74 -38.08 -4.28
CA GLN A 87 6.96 -37.66 -5.44
C GLN A 87 7.30 -36.24 -5.92
N ALA A 88 8.20 -35.54 -5.23
CA ALA A 88 8.58 -34.15 -5.50
C ALA A 88 7.36 -33.22 -5.64
N LEU A 89 6.44 -33.30 -4.69
CA LEU A 89 5.21 -32.50 -4.60
C LEU A 89 5.50 -31.10 -4.03
N VAL A 90 6.37 -31.00 -3.03
CA VAL A 90 6.62 -29.76 -2.29
C VAL A 90 7.80 -29.02 -2.92
N ASN A 91 7.60 -27.79 -3.39
CA ASN A 91 8.67 -26.90 -3.85
C ASN A 91 9.68 -27.57 -4.81
N ARG A 92 9.16 -28.30 -5.80
CA ARG A 92 9.98 -28.93 -6.84
C ARG A 92 10.92 -27.90 -7.48
N GLY A 93 12.17 -28.29 -7.61
CA GLY A 93 13.17 -27.51 -8.31
C GLY A 93 13.77 -26.36 -7.50
N VAL A 94 13.57 -26.31 -6.18
CA VAL A 94 14.05 -25.24 -5.30
C VAL A 94 15.16 -25.80 -4.40
N VAL A 95 16.19 -24.99 -4.11
CA VAL A 95 17.39 -25.32 -3.31
C VAL A 95 18.33 -26.37 -3.92
N VAL A 96 17.81 -27.51 -4.39
CA VAL A 96 18.60 -28.71 -4.62
C VAL A 96 18.96 -28.89 -6.10
N ASP A 97 17.96 -28.90 -6.97
CA ASP A 97 18.10 -29.10 -8.41
C ASP A 97 17.15 -28.14 -9.13
N LEU A 98 17.43 -27.77 -10.38
CA LEU A 98 16.48 -27.06 -11.23
C LEU A 98 15.56 -28.08 -11.92
N ALA A 99 14.32 -28.16 -11.46
CA ALA A 99 13.33 -29.09 -12.02
C ALA A 99 11.99 -28.37 -12.28
N LEU A 100 11.54 -28.44 -13.53
CA LEU A 100 10.27 -27.90 -14.02
C LEU A 100 9.40 -29.02 -14.59
N ARG A 101 8.08 -28.80 -14.69
CA ARG A 101 7.14 -29.81 -15.23
C ARG A 101 7.21 -29.88 -16.75
N GLY A 102 7.01 -31.08 -17.30
CA GLY A 102 6.89 -31.33 -18.73
C GLY A 102 8.22 -31.36 -19.51
N ARG A 103 8.13 -31.62 -20.81
CA ARG A 103 9.30 -31.78 -21.71
C ARG A 103 10.16 -30.52 -21.79
N ALA A 104 9.52 -29.34 -21.90
CA ALA A 104 10.21 -28.06 -21.87
C ALA A 104 10.94 -27.82 -20.54
N GLY A 105 10.33 -28.24 -19.43
CA GLY A 105 10.95 -28.14 -18.11
C GLY A 105 12.19 -29.02 -17.96
N ALA A 106 12.15 -30.25 -18.48
CA ALA A 106 13.31 -31.14 -18.53
C ALA A 106 14.45 -30.54 -19.37
N LEU A 107 14.13 -29.95 -20.53
CA LEU A 107 15.12 -29.26 -21.36
C LEU A 107 15.78 -28.10 -20.59
N VAL A 108 14.99 -27.25 -19.94
CA VAL A 108 15.50 -26.13 -19.13
C VAL A 108 16.44 -26.64 -18.02
N GLY A 109 16.08 -27.71 -17.31
CA GLY A 109 16.92 -28.30 -16.28
C GLY A 109 18.32 -28.70 -16.77
N VAL A 110 18.44 -29.11 -18.04
CA VAL A 110 19.71 -29.50 -18.65
C VAL A 110 20.48 -28.31 -19.22
N VAL A 111 19.81 -27.41 -19.94
CA VAL A 111 20.51 -26.36 -20.71
C VAL A 111 20.77 -25.08 -19.93
N TYR A 112 20.06 -24.85 -18.83
CA TYR A 112 20.09 -23.57 -18.12
C TYR A 112 21.49 -23.22 -17.58
N ALA A 113 22.09 -24.08 -16.76
CA ALA A 113 23.40 -23.78 -16.15
C ALA A 113 24.53 -23.70 -17.18
N PRO A 114 24.63 -24.61 -18.18
CA PRO A 114 25.56 -24.45 -19.29
C PRO A 114 25.34 -23.15 -20.06
N GLY A 115 24.09 -22.80 -20.34
CA GLY A 115 23.71 -21.56 -21.03
C GLY A 115 24.15 -20.32 -20.28
N VAL A 116 23.97 -20.27 -18.95
CA VAL A 116 24.44 -19.18 -18.09
C VAL A 116 25.96 -19.02 -18.16
N ARG A 117 26.72 -20.12 -18.11
CA ARG A 117 28.19 -20.08 -18.22
C ARG A 117 28.66 -19.56 -19.57
N VAL A 118 27.98 -19.97 -20.65
CA VAL A 118 28.24 -19.46 -22.01
C VAL A 118 27.93 -17.95 -22.06
N ALA A 119 26.78 -17.53 -21.54
CA ALA A 119 26.39 -16.12 -21.49
C ALA A 119 27.40 -15.27 -20.70
N ARG A 120 27.85 -15.74 -19.53
CA ARG A 120 28.90 -15.07 -18.75
C ARG A 120 30.17 -14.89 -19.58
N ARG A 121 30.70 -15.95 -20.19
CA ARG A 121 31.92 -15.90 -21.02
C ARG A 121 31.77 -14.96 -22.21
N LEU A 122 30.58 -14.89 -22.81
CA LEU A 122 30.29 -13.95 -23.88
C LEU A 122 30.25 -12.53 -23.35
N TRP A 123 29.56 -12.24 -22.26
CA TRP A 123 29.39 -10.87 -21.77
C TRP A 123 30.65 -10.27 -21.13
N GLU A 124 31.60 -11.11 -20.71
CA GLU A 124 32.92 -10.68 -20.23
C GLU A 124 33.83 -10.13 -21.35
N ARG A 125 33.53 -10.43 -22.63
CA ARG A 125 34.34 -9.95 -23.75
C ARG A 125 33.86 -8.55 -24.21
N PRO A 126 34.76 -7.56 -24.43
CA PRO A 126 34.36 -6.19 -24.79
C PRO A 126 33.50 -6.08 -26.06
N ALA A 127 33.81 -6.83 -27.12
CA ALA A 127 33.09 -6.78 -28.40
C ALA A 127 31.63 -7.25 -28.30
N THR A 128 31.39 -8.32 -27.53
CA THR A 128 30.05 -8.89 -27.28
C THR A 128 29.29 -8.13 -26.20
N ALA A 129 29.97 -7.43 -25.29
CA ALA A 129 29.33 -6.51 -24.36
C ALA A 129 28.63 -5.35 -25.10
N ALA A 130 29.25 -4.83 -26.17
CA ALA A 130 28.63 -3.82 -27.03
C ALA A 130 27.41 -4.39 -27.78
N ALA A 131 27.54 -5.57 -28.37
CA ALA A 131 26.43 -6.26 -29.03
C ALA A 131 25.26 -6.55 -28.06
N GLY A 132 25.54 -6.96 -26.83
CA GLY A 132 24.51 -7.18 -25.80
C GLY A 132 23.77 -5.90 -25.39
N ARG A 133 24.46 -4.77 -25.31
CA ARG A 133 23.82 -3.45 -25.08
C ARG A 133 22.92 -3.06 -26.25
N ALA A 134 23.37 -3.28 -27.48
CA ALA A 134 22.56 -3.03 -28.68
C ALA A 134 21.31 -3.93 -28.73
N ALA A 135 21.48 -5.23 -28.47
CA ALA A 135 20.37 -6.19 -28.40
C ALA A 135 19.34 -5.81 -27.33
N ARG A 136 19.79 -5.38 -26.14
CA ARG A 136 18.91 -4.89 -25.08
C ARG A 136 18.14 -3.64 -25.51
N ARG A 137 18.80 -2.66 -26.14
CA ARG A 137 18.15 -1.45 -26.66
C ARG A 137 17.08 -1.79 -27.70
N LEU A 138 17.39 -2.68 -28.64
CA LEU A 138 16.44 -3.14 -29.65
C LEU A 138 15.26 -3.88 -29.02
N ALA A 139 15.50 -4.76 -28.05
CA ALA A 139 14.45 -5.44 -27.31
C ALA A 139 13.58 -4.46 -26.48
N GLY A 140 14.14 -3.33 -26.05
CA GLY A 140 13.41 -2.26 -25.39
C GLY A 140 12.33 -1.62 -26.26
N LEU A 141 12.44 -1.73 -27.59
CA LEU A 141 11.45 -1.22 -28.55
C LEU A 141 10.28 -2.20 -28.77
N LEU A 142 10.43 -3.45 -28.33
CA LEU A 142 9.44 -4.50 -28.53
C LEU A 142 8.56 -4.68 -27.29
N ALA A 143 7.32 -5.12 -27.51
CA ALA A 143 6.37 -5.42 -26.44
C ALA A 143 6.89 -6.51 -25.50
N GLY A 144 6.86 -6.24 -24.20
CA GLY A 144 7.17 -7.17 -23.14
C GLY A 144 5.94 -7.89 -22.59
N PRO A 145 6.16 -8.86 -21.70
CA PRO A 145 5.09 -9.67 -21.10
C PRO A 145 4.10 -8.87 -20.24
N ALA A 146 4.50 -7.69 -19.73
CA ALA A 146 3.62 -6.81 -18.96
C ALA A 146 3.14 -5.58 -19.76
N ARG A 147 3.25 -5.57 -21.10
CA ARG A 147 2.72 -4.45 -21.90
C ARG A 147 1.21 -4.32 -21.68
N GLY A 148 0.71 -3.09 -21.53
CA GLY A 148 -0.67 -2.83 -21.13
C GLY A 148 -0.97 -2.97 -19.63
N HIS A 149 -0.02 -3.45 -18.81
CA HIS A 149 -0.17 -3.56 -17.36
C HIS A 149 0.77 -2.57 -16.66
N GLY A 150 0.22 -1.62 -15.91
CA GLY A 150 1.01 -0.58 -15.24
C GLY A 150 1.64 0.43 -16.21
N GLU A 151 1.00 0.68 -17.35
CA GLU A 151 1.36 1.79 -18.22
C GLU A 151 1.13 3.12 -17.47
N PRO A 152 1.98 4.14 -17.67
CA PRO A 152 1.74 5.44 -17.09
C PRO A 152 0.38 5.92 -17.61
N LEU A 153 -0.49 6.35 -16.71
CA LEU A 153 -1.74 6.98 -17.09
C LEU A 153 -1.42 8.13 -18.04
N GLY A 154 -2.22 8.28 -19.10
CA GLY A 154 -2.02 9.34 -20.09
C GLY A 154 -2.05 10.73 -19.45
N LEU A 155 -1.89 11.78 -20.25
CA LEU A 155 -1.84 13.19 -19.79
C LEU A 155 -3.10 13.69 -19.04
N ALA A 156 -4.16 12.87 -18.94
CA ALA A 156 -5.30 13.17 -18.09
C ALA A 156 -4.95 12.91 -16.62
N PRO A 157 -5.34 13.80 -15.68
CA PRO A 157 -5.10 13.56 -14.26
C PRO A 157 -5.69 12.19 -13.86
N PRO A 158 -4.92 11.31 -13.21
CA PRO A 158 -5.41 10.03 -12.74
C PRO A 158 -6.69 10.20 -11.93
N SER A 159 -7.76 9.49 -12.26
CA SER A 159 -8.86 9.34 -11.32
C SER A 159 -8.39 8.50 -10.13
N PRO A 160 -8.97 8.68 -8.93
CA PRO A 160 -8.67 7.80 -7.80
C PRO A 160 -8.79 6.31 -8.14
N LEU A 161 -9.71 5.94 -9.03
CA LEU A 161 -9.94 4.56 -9.47
C LEU A 161 -8.91 3.99 -10.47
N ASP A 162 -8.02 4.82 -11.01
CA ASP A 162 -6.93 4.33 -11.86
C ASP A 162 -5.77 3.75 -11.04
N ARG A 163 -5.56 4.27 -9.82
CA ARG A 163 -4.49 3.84 -8.91
C ARG A 163 -4.60 2.37 -8.45
N PRO A 164 -5.80 1.84 -8.14
CA PRO A 164 -6.01 0.43 -7.83
C PRO A 164 -5.38 -0.56 -8.81
N LEU A 165 -5.29 -0.23 -10.11
CA LEU A 165 -4.71 -1.11 -11.14
C LEU A 165 -3.22 -1.46 -10.91
N HIS A 166 -2.54 -0.73 -10.03
CA HIS A 166 -1.15 -0.99 -9.64
C HIS A 166 -1.02 -1.90 -8.42
N CYS A 167 -2.13 -2.38 -7.85
CA CYS A 167 -2.11 -3.29 -6.71
C CYS A 167 -1.46 -4.63 -7.10
N VAL A 168 -0.37 -4.97 -6.43
CA VAL A 168 0.32 -6.28 -6.60
C VAL A 168 -0.13 -7.33 -5.57
N ASN A 169 -1.15 -7.01 -4.77
CA ASN A 169 -1.75 -7.92 -3.78
C ASN A 169 -0.74 -8.50 -2.75
N CYS A 170 0.27 -7.71 -2.35
CA CYS A 170 1.35 -8.17 -1.45
C CYS A 170 0.91 -8.44 0.00
N GLY A 171 -0.12 -7.72 0.48
CA GLY A 171 -0.72 -7.96 1.80
C GLY A 171 -0.22 -7.08 2.94
N GLU A 172 0.76 -6.21 2.69
CA GLU A 172 1.35 -5.34 3.73
C GLU A 172 0.29 -4.45 4.39
N CYS A 173 -0.63 -3.91 3.60
CA CYS A 173 -1.74 -3.08 4.08
C CYS A 173 -2.69 -3.80 5.04
N ASN A 174 -2.83 -5.13 4.96
CA ASN A 174 -3.66 -5.89 5.90
C ASN A 174 -2.98 -5.99 7.27
N VAL A 175 -1.66 -6.16 7.31
CA VAL A 175 -0.90 -6.35 8.56
C VAL A 175 -1.05 -5.14 9.48
N VAL A 176 -1.19 -3.94 8.91
CA VAL A 176 -1.38 -2.68 9.63
C VAL A 176 -2.84 -2.26 9.79
N CYS A 177 -3.80 -3.10 9.37
CA CYS A 177 -5.22 -2.80 9.43
C CYS A 177 -5.85 -3.30 10.75
N PRO A 178 -6.45 -2.43 11.57
CA PRO A 178 -7.10 -2.84 12.82
C PRO A 178 -8.26 -3.83 12.61
N VAL A 179 -9.01 -3.69 11.50
CA VAL A 179 -10.11 -4.60 11.15
C VAL A 179 -9.59 -6.00 10.78
N TYR A 180 -8.43 -6.06 10.12
CA TYR A 180 -7.80 -7.35 9.82
C TYR A 180 -7.30 -8.01 11.10
N ASP A 181 -6.73 -7.26 12.04
CA ASP A 181 -6.32 -7.80 13.34
C ASP A 181 -7.51 -8.36 14.12
N ALA A 182 -8.60 -7.59 14.20
CA ALA A 182 -9.78 -7.94 14.98
C ALA A 182 -10.62 -9.08 14.35
N ALA A 183 -10.85 -9.04 13.04
CA ALA A 183 -11.84 -9.90 12.37
C ALA A 183 -11.26 -10.71 11.19
N ARG A 184 -9.95 -10.60 10.91
CA ARG A 184 -9.27 -11.25 9.78
C ARG A 184 -9.85 -10.93 8.40
N VAL A 185 -10.67 -9.89 8.32
CA VAL A 185 -11.17 -9.33 7.06
C VAL A 185 -10.02 -8.57 6.41
N ARG A 186 -9.61 -9.01 5.21
CA ARG A 186 -8.55 -8.36 4.40
C ARG A 186 -9.05 -7.06 3.77
N LEU A 187 -9.49 -6.15 4.64
CA LEU A 187 -10.33 -5.04 4.26
C LEU A 187 -9.65 -4.14 3.21
N PRO A 188 -8.38 -3.71 3.38
CA PRO A 188 -7.78 -2.79 2.42
C PRO A 188 -7.63 -3.40 1.02
N GLN A 189 -7.13 -4.63 0.92
CA GLN A 189 -7.00 -5.33 -0.36
C GLN A 189 -8.36 -5.58 -1.02
N THR A 190 -9.37 -5.95 -0.23
CA THR A 190 -10.70 -6.21 -0.75
C THR A 190 -11.30 -4.94 -1.32
N LEU A 191 -11.21 -3.81 -0.62
CA LEU A 191 -11.72 -2.53 -1.11
C LEU A 191 -10.98 -2.03 -2.35
N VAL A 192 -9.65 -2.20 -2.42
CA VAL A 192 -8.88 -1.88 -3.64
C VAL A 192 -9.34 -2.73 -4.82
N HIS A 193 -9.56 -4.02 -4.61
CA HIS A 193 -10.13 -4.89 -5.64
C HIS A 193 -11.56 -4.49 -6.04
N ARG A 194 -12.39 -4.01 -5.10
CA ARG A 194 -13.70 -3.45 -5.43
C ARG A 194 -13.59 -2.18 -6.26
N ALA A 195 -12.58 -1.35 -6.04
CA ALA A 195 -12.31 -0.18 -6.86
C ALA A 195 -11.88 -0.56 -8.28
N GLU A 196 -11.06 -1.60 -8.46
CA GLU A 196 -10.72 -2.15 -9.79
C GLU A 196 -11.98 -2.59 -10.55
N LEU A 197 -12.89 -3.29 -9.86
CA LEU A 197 -14.16 -3.73 -10.46
C LEU A 197 -15.06 -2.54 -10.81
N ALA A 198 -15.19 -1.56 -9.93
CA ALA A 198 -15.95 -0.34 -10.18
C ALA A 198 -15.38 0.42 -11.39
N ARG A 199 -14.05 0.52 -11.51
CA ARG A 199 -13.37 1.11 -12.66
C ARG A 199 -13.68 0.38 -13.97
N ALA A 200 -13.81 -0.93 -13.92
CA ALA A 200 -14.19 -1.77 -15.07
C ALA A 200 -15.68 -1.71 -15.43
N GLY A 201 -16.47 -0.85 -14.76
CA GLY A 201 -17.90 -0.65 -15.03
C GLY A 201 -18.83 -1.55 -14.21
N ALA A 202 -18.33 -2.27 -13.20
CA ALA A 202 -19.21 -2.94 -12.24
C ALA A 202 -19.93 -1.91 -11.38
N ASP A 203 -21.21 -2.15 -11.08
CA ASP A 203 -22.05 -1.22 -10.31
C ASP A 203 -21.82 -1.24 -8.79
N GLY A 204 -20.71 -1.85 -8.34
CA GLY A 204 -20.27 -1.87 -6.95
C GLY A 204 -21.18 -2.67 -5.99
N ARG A 205 -22.19 -3.41 -6.48
CA ARG A 205 -23.12 -4.18 -5.65
C ARG A 205 -22.44 -5.29 -4.82
N GLY A 206 -23.13 -5.71 -3.76
CA GLY A 206 -22.72 -6.81 -2.88
C GLY A 206 -22.16 -6.29 -1.55
N ALA A 207 -21.05 -6.87 -1.10
CA ALA A 207 -20.46 -6.55 0.20
C ALA A 207 -19.74 -5.20 0.28
N THR A 208 -19.56 -4.48 -0.84
CA THR A 208 -18.76 -3.24 -0.89
C THR A 208 -19.23 -2.16 0.09
N PRO A 209 -20.53 -1.82 0.19
CA PRO A 209 -21.00 -0.84 1.17
C PRO A 209 -20.67 -1.28 2.61
N ALA A 210 -20.94 -2.54 2.96
CA ALA A 210 -20.63 -3.09 4.29
C ALA A 210 -19.12 -3.06 4.60
N LEU A 211 -18.26 -3.31 3.61
CA LEU A 211 -16.82 -3.21 3.78
C LEU A 211 -16.36 -1.76 4.00
N LEU A 212 -16.90 -0.80 3.23
CA LEU A 212 -16.62 0.63 3.43
C LEU A 212 -17.03 1.10 4.83
N GLN A 213 -18.13 0.55 5.36
CA GLN A 213 -18.56 0.79 6.73
C GLN A 213 -17.51 0.33 7.76
N LEU A 214 -16.89 -0.84 7.59
CA LEU A 214 -15.82 -1.31 8.50
C LEU A 214 -14.56 -0.43 8.48
N CYS A 215 -14.33 0.37 7.44
CA CYS A 215 -13.12 1.16 7.31
C CYS A 215 -13.07 2.30 8.33
N LEU A 216 -12.03 2.27 9.19
CA LEU A 216 -11.76 3.34 10.17
C LEU A 216 -11.17 4.61 9.54
N ARG A 217 -10.88 4.64 8.23
CA ARG A 217 -10.24 5.77 7.54
C ARG A 217 -8.93 6.27 8.20
N CYS A 218 -8.24 5.43 8.97
CA CYS A 218 -7.00 5.78 9.67
C CYS A 218 -5.78 5.98 8.75
N GLY A 219 -5.83 5.43 7.54
CA GLY A 219 -4.79 5.61 6.53
C GLY A 219 -3.54 4.73 6.68
N ASN A 220 -3.42 3.91 7.72
CA ASN A 220 -2.25 3.02 7.92
C ASN A 220 -1.89 2.18 6.68
N CYS A 221 -2.90 1.70 5.94
CA CYS A 221 -2.72 0.91 4.72
C CYS A 221 -2.02 1.67 3.58
N GLU A 222 -2.22 2.98 3.50
CA GLU A 222 -1.63 3.87 2.49
C GLU A 222 -0.15 4.11 2.78
N GLU A 223 0.21 4.32 4.04
CA GLU A 223 1.60 4.56 4.48
C GLU A 223 2.54 3.39 4.13
N VAL A 224 2.03 2.16 4.16
CA VAL A 224 2.83 0.95 3.88
C VAL A 224 2.68 0.45 2.44
N CYS A 225 1.90 1.15 1.60
CA CYS A 225 1.59 0.68 0.27
C CYS A 225 2.82 0.78 -0.65
N GLN A 226 3.39 -0.36 -1.03
CA GLN A 226 4.52 -0.42 -1.96
C GLN A 226 4.17 0.08 -3.36
N ALA A 227 2.89 0.10 -3.72
CA ALA A 227 2.39 0.62 -4.99
C ALA A 227 1.99 2.12 -4.90
N GLY A 228 2.08 2.75 -3.73
CA GLY A 228 1.71 4.16 -3.53
C GLY A 228 0.24 4.45 -3.81
N ILE A 229 -0.66 3.50 -3.54
CA ILE A 229 -2.11 3.69 -3.71
C ILE A 229 -2.61 4.58 -2.57
N ALA A 230 -3.21 5.73 -2.92
CA ALA A 230 -3.95 6.59 -1.99
C ALA A 230 -5.29 5.92 -1.64
N HIS A 231 -5.27 5.04 -0.64
CA HIS A 231 -6.41 4.17 -0.32
C HIS A 231 -7.61 5.00 0.14
N LEU A 232 -7.39 6.09 0.87
CA LEU A 232 -8.51 6.90 1.38
C LEU A 232 -9.25 7.61 0.26
N ASP A 233 -8.54 8.16 -0.72
CA ASP A 233 -9.14 8.78 -1.91
C ASP A 233 -9.92 7.77 -2.74
N VAL A 234 -9.37 6.54 -2.89
CA VAL A 234 -10.06 5.43 -3.55
C VAL A 234 -11.35 5.07 -2.82
N TYR A 235 -11.33 5.01 -1.48
CA TYR A 235 -12.49 4.64 -0.69
C TYR A 235 -13.55 5.75 -0.66
N ALA A 236 -13.14 7.01 -0.60
CA ALA A 236 -14.03 8.15 -0.72
C ALA A 236 -14.74 8.13 -2.08
N CYS A 237 -13.98 7.92 -3.16
CA CYS A 237 -14.54 7.74 -4.49
C CYS A 237 -15.52 6.55 -4.59
N LEU A 238 -15.18 5.40 -3.98
CA LEU A 238 -16.09 4.26 -3.92
C LEU A 238 -17.38 4.59 -3.16
N ASP A 239 -17.28 5.37 -2.07
CA ASP A 239 -18.43 5.82 -1.27
C ASP A 239 -19.33 6.74 -2.12
N GLU A 240 -18.75 7.72 -2.82
CA GLU A 240 -19.45 8.62 -3.75
C GLU A 240 -20.18 7.86 -4.87
N LEU A 241 -19.54 6.83 -5.44
CA LEU A 241 -20.16 6.00 -6.48
C LEU A 241 -21.37 5.21 -5.98
N LEU A 242 -21.41 4.93 -4.68
CA LEU A 242 -22.44 4.13 -4.02
C LEU A 242 -23.50 4.99 -3.32
N ASP A 243 -23.40 6.32 -3.45
CA ASP A 243 -24.18 7.26 -2.65
C ASP A 243 -25.69 7.05 -2.87
N GLY A 244 -26.41 6.90 -1.75
CA GLY A 244 -27.83 6.52 -1.71
C GLY A 244 -28.15 5.03 -1.44
N ARG A 245 -27.16 4.14 -1.27
CA ARG A 245 -27.40 2.70 -0.96
C ARG A 245 -26.76 2.20 0.33
N ARG A 246 -26.55 3.08 1.31
CA ARG A 246 -26.25 2.66 2.69
C ARG A 246 -27.43 1.83 3.19
N SER A 247 -27.23 0.52 3.36
CA SER A 247 -28.21 -0.33 4.04
C SER A 247 -28.37 0.18 5.47
N ALA A 248 -29.55 0.75 5.75
CA ALA A 248 -29.97 1.22 7.06
C ALA A 248 -29.73 0.13 8.12
N GLY A 249 -28.96 0.49 9.14
CA GLY A 249 -28.47 -0.37 10.20
C GLY A 249 -27.28 0.29 10.87
N THR A 250 -27.45 1.55 11.30
CA THR A 250 -26.47 2.38 12.02
C THR A 250 -25.95 1.69 13.27
N ASP A 251 -26.79 0.86 13.91
CA ASP A 251 -26.53 0.28 15.23
C ASP A 251 -25.40 -0.75 15.21
N GLY A 252 -25.39 -1.67 14.22
CA GLY A 252 -24.36 -2.72 14.13
C GLY A 252 -22.99 -2.22 13.69
N HIS A 253 -22.94 -1.08 12.98
CA HIS A 253 -21.68 -0.44 12.60
C HIS A 253 -21.05 0.23 13.82
N ALA A 254 -21.81 1.09 14.51
CA ALA A 254 -21.34 1.85 15.65
C ALA A 254 -20.78 0.91 16.73
N ASP A 255 -21.48 -0.19 17.03
CA ASP A 255 -21.04 -1.21 17.98
C ASP A 255 -19.67 -1.82 17.62
N LEU A 256 -19.46 -2.14 16.34
CA LEU A 256 -18.19 -2.71 15.87
C LEU A 256 -17.06 -1.70 15.95
N LEU A 257 -17.29 -0.44 15.56
CA LEU A 257 -16.29 0.62 15.70
C LEU A 257 -15.95 0.88 17.15
N ALA A 258 -16.95 0.98 18.02
CA ALA A 258 -16.77 1.15 19.46
C ALA A 258 -15.94 0.00 20.06
N ALA A 259 -16.24 -1.25 19.67
CA ALA A 259 -15.49 -2.42 20.12
C ALA A 259 -14.01 -2.38 19.68
N VAL A 260 -13.73 -2.03 18.42
CA VAL A 260 -12.35 -1.94 17.91
C VAL A 260 -11.61 -0.77 18.56
N ARG A 261 -12.19 0.43 18.57
CA ARG A 261 -11.58 1.66 19.10
C ARG A 261 -11.36 1.62 20.62
N GLY A 262 -12.27 0.95 21.34
CA GLY A 262 -12.17 0.72 22.79
C GLY A 262 -11.19 -0.38 23.19
N SER A 263 -10.69 -1.20 22.25
CA SER A 263 -9.78 -2.31 22.59
C SER A 263 -8.38 -1.83 23.00
N SER A 264 -7.79 -2.48 24.01
CA SER A 264 -6.39 -2.24 24.40
C SER A 264 -5.42 -2.51 23.25
N GLY A 265 -5.71 -3.51 22.42
CA GLY A 265 -4.93 -3.84 21.23
C GLY A 265 -4.87 -2.69 20.22
N TYR A 266 -5.99 -2.01 19.96
CA TYR A 266 -6.01 -0.83 19.09
C TYR A 266 -5.14 0.30 19.66
N ARG A 267 -5.31 0.61 20.95
CA ARG A 267 -4.55 1.67 21.64
C ARG A 267 -3.04 1.40 21.67
N GLU A 268 -2.64 0.19 22.02
CA GLU A 268 -1.23 -0.14 22.26
C GLU A 268 -0.47 -0.44 20.96
N ARG A 269 -1.09 -1.12 19.99
CA ARG A 269 -0.40 -1.58 18.77
C ARG A 269 -0.57 -0.65 17.58
N PHE A 270 -1.66 0.11 17.51
CA PHE A 270 -2.03 0.87 16.32
C PHE A 270 -2.03 2.39 16.55
N LEU A 271 -2.30 2.86 17.77
CA LEU A 271 -2.17 4.27 18.14
C LEU A 271 -0.81 4.64 18.72
N ASP A 272 0.13 3.68 18.77
CA ASP A 272 1.45 3.76 19.41
C ASP A 272 2.01 5.19 19.35
N VAL A 273 2.02 5.84 20.52
CA VAL A 273 2.23 7.29 20.67
C VAL A 273 3.67 7.61 20.28
N ARG A 274 3.89 7.89 18.99
CA ARG A 274 5.17 8.34 18.46
C ARG A 274 5.25 9.86 18.62
N PRO A 275 6.31 10.40 19.26
CA PRO A 275 6.42 11.82 19.52
C PRO A 275 6.59 12.58 18.21
N GLY A 276 5.55 13.30 17.81
CA GLY A 276 5.60 14.35 16.80
C GLY A 276 5.70 15.70 17.51
N LEU A 277 6.82 16.40 17.32
CA LEU A 277 7.10 17.73 17.87
C LEU A 277 5.91 18.69 17.67
N TYR A 278 5.17 18.99 18.74
CA TYR A 278 4.66 20.33 19.06
C TYR A 278 4.50 20.44 20.58
N LEU A 279 5.61 20.36 21.30
CA LEU A 279 5.70 20.74 22.72
C LEU A 279 5.64 22.27 22.85
N ARG A 280 4.45 22.84 22.69
CA ARG A 280 4.03 23.90 23.61
C ARG A 280 2.89 23.31 24.40
N ARG A 281 3.21 22.67 25.54
CA ARG A 281 2.20 22.37 26.56
C ARG A 281 1.69 23.72 27.02
N ALA A 282 0.61 24.19 26.41
CA ALA A 282 -0.18 25.25 27.00
C ALA A 282 -0.63 24.72 28.38
N PRO A 283 -0.59 25.54 29.44
CA PRO A 283 -0.98 25.07 30.77
C PRO A 283 -2.40 24.51 30.69
N ALA A 284 -2.60 23.24 31.05
CA ALA A 284 -3.91 22.61 30.95
C ALA A 284 -4.93 23.42 31.76
N ALA A 285 -6.07 23.72 31.15
CA ALA A 285 -7.16 24.40 31.84
C ALA A 285 -7.80 23.47 32.88
N LEU A 286 -8.44 24.06 33.90
CA LEU A 286 -9.35 23.31 34.75
C LEU A 286 -10.62 22.97 33.93
N PRO A 287 -11.21 21.78 34.11
CA PRO A 287 -12.50 21.45 33.50
C PRO A 287 -13.55 22.53 33.80
N GLY A 288 -14.34 22.93 32.79
CA GLY A 288 -15.35 23.98 32.91
C GLY A 288 -14.82 25.42 32.78
N VAL A 289 -13.52 25.62 32.53
CA VAL A 289 -12.94 26.92 32.18
C VAL A 289 -12.37 26.85 30.77
N VAL A 290 -13.08 27.44 29.81
CA VAL A 290 -12.67 27.43 28.40
C VAL A 290 -11.51 28.41 28.21
N ARG A 291 -10.28 27.89 28.28
CA ARG A 291 -9.05 28.66 27.97
C ARG A 291 -8.44 28.28 26.64
N PHE A 292 -8.82 27.13 26.10
CA PHE A 292 -8.32 26.59 24.84
C PHE A 292 -9.46 25.92 24.08
N HIS A 293 -9.51 26.12 22.77
CA HIS A 293 -10.39 25.36 21.87
C HIS A 293 -9.56 24.36 21.07
N ILE A 294 -10.20 23.26 20.70
CA ILE A 294 -9.68 22.39 19.65
C ILE A 294 -10.32 22.84 18.35
N LEU A 295 -9.54 23.47 17.47
CA LEU A 295 -9.93 23.62 16.08
C LEU A 295 -9.69 22.28 15.40
N ARG A 296 -10.78 21.68 14.91
CA ARG A 296 -10.72 20.46 14.12
C ARG A 296 -11.30 20.72 12.73
N ALA A 297 -10.57 20.24 11.73
CA ALA A 297 -10.80 20.58 10.34
C ALA A 297 -12.06 19.94 9.70
N GLU A 298 -12.85 19.14 10.41
CA GLU A 298 -14.15 18.64 9.94
C GLU A 298 -15.22 19.73 9.83
N ASN A 299 -15.01 20.86 10.50
CA ASN A 299 -15.90 22.02 10.41
C ASN A 299 -15.51 22.97 9.26
N GLU A 300 -14.51 22.60 8.45
CA GLU A 300 -14.02 23.39 7.33
C GLU A 300 -14.58 22.85 6.01
N ASP A 301 -14.71 23.71 5.00
CA ASP A 301 -15.08 23.31 3.63
C ASP A 301 -13.86 23.21 2.71
N GLY A 302 -13.96 22.36 1.68
CA GLY A 302 -12.97 22.28 0.61
C GLY A 302 -11.59 21.74 1.06
N PRO A 303 -10.46 22.22 0.50
CA PRO A 303 -9.13 21.67 0.76
C PRO A 303 -8.65 21.76 2.22
N ALA A 304 -9.31 22.57 3.04
CA ALA A 304 -9.03 22.69 4.47
C ALA A 304 -9.59 21.50 5.28
N ALA A 305 -10.59 20.80 4.75
CA ALA A 305 -11.23 19.64 5.37
C ALA A 305 -10.31 18.42 5.39
N THR A 306 -9.49 18.31 6.44
CA THR A 306 -8.46 17.26 6.55
C THR A 306 -8.75 16.21 7.63
N CYS A 307 -9.87 16.34 8.35
CA CYS A 307 -10.27 15.36 9.34
C CYS A 307 -10.78 14.07 8.66
N LEU A 308 -10.17 12.94 9.02
CA LEU A 308 -10.53 11.63 8.44
C LEU A 308 -11.61 10.88 9.24
N HIS A 309 -12.14 11.47 10.32
CA HIS A 309 -13.15 10.85 11.20
C HIS A 309 -12.74 9.46 11.74
N CYS A 310 -11.43 9.26 11.96
CA CYS A 310 -10.88 7.94 12.27
C CYS A 310 -11.05 7.48 13.73
N GLY A 311 -11.35 8.41 14.65
CA GLY A 311 -11.62 8.15 16.05
C GLY A 311 -10.37 8.05 16.92
N ALA A 312 -9.17 8.21 16.37
CA ALA A 312 -7.91 8.07 17.13
C ALA A 312 -7.84 8.99 18.35
N CYS A 313 -8.42 10.19 18.26
CA CYS A 313 -8.44 11.19 19.32
C CYS A 313 -9.41 10.87 20.48
N VAL A 314 -10.40 10.00 20.26
CA VAL A 314 -11.44 9.68 21.25
C VAL A 314 -10.87 8.90 22.44
N PRO A 315 -10.27 7.70 22.28
CA PRO A 315 -9.83 6.91 23.42
C PRO A 315 -8.66 7.54 24.19
N VAL A 316 -7.93 8.50 23.60
CA VAL A 316 -6.81 9.17 24.27
C VAL A 316 -7.22 10.43 25.03
N CYS A 317 -8.45 10.90 24.87
CA CYS A 317 -8.90 12.13 25.52
C CYS A 317 -9.16 11.89 27.01
N PRO A 318 -8.40 12.52 27.93
CA PRO A 318 -8.55 12.26 29.37
C PRO A 318 -9.87 12.78 29.96
N THR A 319 -10.52 13.74 29.30
CA THR A 319 -11.78 14.36 29.73
C THR A 319 -12.99 13.93 28.91
N GLY A 320 -12.80 13.07 27.91
CA GLY A 320 -13.88 12.68 26.99
C GLY A 320 -14.44 13.85 26.18
N ALA A 321 -13.62 14.85 25.86
CA ALA A 321 -14.01 16.01 25.06
C ALA A 321 -14.16 15.71 23.56
N ASN A 322 -13.56 14.64 23.03
CA ASN A 322 -13.80 14.21 21.65
C ASN A 322 -14.95 13.21 21.65
N LEU A 323 -16.06 13.55 20.99
CA LEU A 323 -17.30 12.80 21.01
C LEU A 323 -17.48 12.07 19.67
N GLU A 324 -17.99 10.84 19.73
CA GLU A 324 -18.33 10.00 18.57
C GLU A 324 -19.77 9.50 18.71
N PHE A 325 -20.40 9.13 17.60
CA PHE A 325 -21.78 8.61 17.55
C PHE A 325 -22.89 9.59 17.92
N GLU A 326 -22.64 10.90 17.84
CA GLU A 326 -23.67 11.92 18.11
C GLU A 326 -24.58 12.24 16.91
N HIS A 327 -24.26 11.71 15.73
CA HIS A 327 -24.95 12.04 14.47
C HIS A 327 -25.40 10.77 13.74
N ASP A 328 -26.62 10.82 13.20
CA ASP A 328 -27.28 9.68 12.53
C ASP A 328 -26.82 9.45 11.08
N ASP A 329 -26.15 10.43 10.46
CA ASP A 329 -25.74 10.44 9.05
C ASP A 329 -24.41 9.73 8.78
N ASP A 330 -23.41 9.94 9.65
CA ASP A 330 -22.16 9.19 9.66
C ASP A 330 -21.73 8.89 11.12
N PRO A 331 -21.82 7.61 11.58
CA PRO A 331 -21.42 7.24 12.93
C PRO A 331 -19.91 7.43 13.19
N ARG A 332 -19.11 7.64 12.13
CA ARG A 332 -17.69 7.95 12.27
C ARG A 332 -17.46 9.41 12.65
N ARG A 333 -18.43 10.29 12.42
CA ARG A 333 -18.31 11.72 12.66
C ARG A 333 -17.88 11.96 14.11
N ILE A 334 -16.89 12.82 14.26
CA ILE A 334 -16.31 13.16 15.55
C ILE A 334 -16.56 14.64 15.75
N THR A 335 -16.98 15.02 16.94
CA THR A 335 -17.19 16.41 17.40
C THR A 335 -16.30 16.68 18.62
N SER A 336 -16.23 17.94 19.03
CA SER A 336 -15.44 18.36 20.20
C SER A 336 -16.33 19.17 21.14
N ASP A 337 -16.35 18.79 22.42
CA ASP A 337 -16.93 19.55 23.51
C ASP A 337 -15.84 20.45 24.12
N ASP A 338 -15.95 21.74 23.85
CA ASP A 338 -14.98 22.75 24.29
C ASP A 338 -15.01 22.96 25.82
N GLU A 339 -16.14 22.74 26.50
CA GLU A 339 -16.25 22.91 27.95
C GLU A 339 -15.49 21.82 28.71
N ARG A 340 -15.40 20.62 28.12
CA ARG A 340 -14.60 19.50 28.63
C ARG A 340 -13.14 19.55 28.18
N CYS A 341 -12.81 20.39 27.20
CA CYS A 341 -11.46 20.46 26.65
C CYS A 341 -10.51 21.19 27.61
N ILE A 342 -9.45 20.50 28.04
CA ILE A 342 -8.40 21.09 28.88
C ILE A 342 -7.18 21.56 28.09
N GLY A 343 -7.22 21.49 26.75
CA GLY A 343 -6.11 21.93 25.88
C GLY A 343 -4.83 21.09 25.97
N CYS A 344 -4.89 19.84 26.47
CA CYS A 344 -3.69 19.03 26.73
C CYS A 344 -2.93 18.56 25.49
N GLY A 345 -3.56 18.56 24.31
CA GLY A 345 -2.93 18.18 23.04
C GLY A 345 -2.79 16.68 22.76
N ALA A 346 -3.27 15.78 23.63
CA ALA A 346 -3.17 14.33 23.43
C ALA A 346 -3.79 13.84 22.10
N CYS A 347 -4.89 14.47 21.68
CA CYS A 347 -5.54 14.18 20.41
C CYS A 347 -4.69 14.55 19.18
N ILE A 348 -3.85 15.59 19.29
CA ILE A 348 -2.94 16.03 18.22
C ILE A 348 -1.85 14.98 18.01
N GLU A 349 -1.28 14.46 19.09
CA GLU A 349 -0.16 13.51 19.05
C GLU A 349 -0.52 12.20 18.34
N VAL A 350 -1.75 11.72 18.52
CA VAL A 350 -2.22 10.47 17.92
C VAL A 350 -2.93 10.63 16.58
N CYS A 351 -3.11 11.88 16.10
CA CYS A 351 -3.87 12.12 14.88
C CYS A 351 -3.04 11.76 13.62
N PRO A 352 -3.46 10.75 12.82
CA PRO A 352 -2.72 10.35 11.62
C PRO A 352 -2.75 11.44 10.54
N ALA A 353 -3.84 12.20 10.44
CA ALA A 353 -3.95 13.30 9.48
C ALA A 353 -2.97 14.44 9.82
N ASN A 354 -2.84 14.80 11.10
CA ASN A 354 -1.82 15.75 11.56
C ASN A 354 -0.40 15.32 11.20
N ARG A 355 -0.08 14.03 11.31
CA ARG A 355 1.23 13.52 10.89
C ARG A 355 1.48 13.77 9.40
N ARG A 356 0.46 13.59 8.56
CA ARG A 356 0.56 13.72 7.10
C ARG A 356 0.67 15.17 6.63
N ASN A 357 -0.07 16.08 7.26
CA ASN A 357 -0.17 17.48 6.83
C ASN A 357 0.57 18.48 7.74
N GLY A 358 1.35 18.00 8.71
CA GLY A 358 2.16 18.87 9.58
C GLY A 358 1.37 19.59 10.67
N GLY A 359 0.30 18.98 11.19
CA GLY A 359 -0.48 19.51 12.32
C GLY A 359 -1.66 20.40 11.91
N GLN A 360 -2.15 20.26 10.68
CA GLN A 360 -3.19 21.12 10.15
C GLN A 360 -4.62 20.65 10.45
N THR A 361 -4.83 19.40 10.85
CA THR A 361 -6.15 18.81 11.11
C THR A 361 -6.70 19.11 12.50
N LEU A 362 -5.86 19.01 13.53
CA LEU A 362 -6.21 19.31 14.92
C LEU A 362 -5.22 20.33 15.45
N ARG A 363 -5.74 21.44 15.96
CA ARG A 363 -4.95 22.50 16.59
C ARG A 363 -5.58 22.87 17.91
N VAL A 364 -4.78 22.95 18.96
CA VAL A 364 -5.20 23.60 20.20
C VAL A 364 -4.85 25.06 20.06
N VAL A 365 -5.86 25.91 20.08
CA VAL A 365 -5.72 27.37 20.08
C VAL A 365 -6.14 27.91 21.42
N GLN A 366 -5.57 29.04 21.81
CA GLN A 366 -6.09 29.76 22.97
C GLN A 366 -7.49 30.28 22.65
N ALA A 367 -8.39 30.17 23.62
CA ALA A 367 -9.69 30.81 23.52
C ALA A 367 -9.51 32.30 23.21
N PRO A 368 -10.25 32.84 22.23
CA PRO A 368 -10.27 34.26 22.04
C PRO A 368 -10.65 34.93 23.36
N ALA A 369 -10.06 36.08 23.66
CA ALA A 369 -10.49 36.83 24.83
C ALA A 369 -11.95 37.30 24.62
N ASP A 370 -12.66 37.56 25.71
CA ASP A 370 -14.09 37.90 25.67
C ASP A 370 -14.39 39.13 24.78
N ASP A 371 -13.40 40.01 24.62
CA ASP A 371 -13.43 41.16 23.71
C ASP A 371 -13.46 40.78 22.23
N TRP A 372 -12.83 39.67 21.84
CA TRP A 372 -12.88 39.12 20.48
C TRP A 372 -14.24 38.51 20.14
N LEU A 373 -14.87 37.80 21.09
CA LEU A 373 -16.21 37.24 20.91
C LEU A 373 -17.24 38.36 20.72
N ALA A 374 -17.16 39.42 21.53
CA ALA A 374 -17.99 40.61 21.36
C ALA A 374 -17.77 41.28 19.98
N ALA A 375 -16.53 41.31 19.48
CA ALA A 375 -16.21 41.85 18.16
C ALA A 375 -16.74 40.95 17.01
N LEU A 376 -16.78 39.63 17.18
CA LEU A 376 -17.39 38.70 16.22
C LEU A 376 -18.91 38.87 16.16
N GLU A 377 -19.59 38.99 17.30
CA GLU A 377 -21.03 39.28 17.33
C GLU A 377 -21.35 40.61 16.64
N GLU A 378 -20.51 41.63 16.83
CA GLU A 378 -20.60 42.91 16.11
C GLU A 378 -20.38 42.72 14.60
N TYR A 379 -19.43 41.88 14.19
CA TYR A 379 -19.15 41.58 12.78
C TYR A 379 -20.25 40.77 12.11
N GLU A 380 -20.77 39.72 12.75
CA GLU A 380 -21.88 38.89 12.24
C GLU A 380 -23.17 39.71 12.13
N ALA A 381 -23.40 40.64 13.08
CA ALA A 381 -24.47 41.62 12.98
C ALA A 381 -24.32 42.57 11.79
N LEU A 382 -23.08 42.82 11.33
CA LEU A 382 -22.78 43.60 10.12
C LEU A 382 -22.83 42.74 8.84
N GLU A 383 -22.49 41.46 8.90
CA GLU A 383 -22.49 40.51 7.77
C GLU A 383 -23.87 39.92 7.45
N GLY A 384 -24.88 40.12 8.30
CA GLY A 384 -26.29 39.78 8.04
C GLY A 384 -26.94 40.47 6.82
N VAL A 385 -26.16 41.04 5.90
CA VAL A 385 -26.58 41.62 4.62
C VAL A 385 -26.09 40.72 3.47
N ASP A 386 -26.81 39.61 3.29
CA ASP A 386 -26.87 38.65 2.16
C ASP A 386 -25.73 38.57 1.13
N GLY A 387 -25.12 37.38 1.03
CA GLY A 387 -24.48 36.88 -0.18
C GLY A 387 -24.46 35.34 -0.22
N PRO A 388 -24.93 34.68 -1.30
CA PRO A 388 -24.93 33.21 -1.37
C PRO A 388 -23.50 32.70 -1.48
N GLY A 389 -23.10 31.84 -0.53
CA GLY A 389 -21.80 31.17 -0.52
C GLY A 389 -21.55 30.39 -1.82
N ALA A 390 -20.31 30.46 -2.30
CA ALA A 390 -19.91 29.81 -3.55
C ALA A 390 -20.10 28.29 -3.47
N ALA A 391 -20.79 27.72 -4.45
CA ALA A 391 -20.95 26.28 -4.57
C ALA A 391 -19.60 25.57 -4.80
N ALA A 392 -19.41 24.44 -4.12
CA ALA A 392 -18.25 23.57 -4.29
C ALA A 392 -18.14 23.04 -5.74
N PRO A 393 -16.93 22.78 -6.26
CA PRO A 393 -16.71 22.39 -7.65
C PRO A 393 -17.35 21.04 -8.00
N ALA A 394 -17.95 20.97 -9.20
CA ALA A 394 -18.84 19.90 -9.67
C ALA A 394 -18.16 18.71 -10.38
N GLU A 395 -16.90 18.40 -10.07
CA GLU A 395 -16.17 17.27 -10.70
C GLU A 395 -15.93 16.14 -9.69
N GLY A 396 -16.92 15.25 -9.53
CA GLY A 396 -16.86 14.09 -8.62
C GLY A 396 -16.40 12.79 -9.31
N CYS A 397 -16.13 11.76 -8.51
CA CYS A 397 -15.57 10.50 -9.03
C CYS A 397 -16.50 9.75 -10.00
N ALA A 398 -17.81 10.01 -9.92
CA ALA A 398 -18.84 9.47 -10.81
C ALA A 398 -18.64 9.85 -12.29
N THR A 399 -18.09 11.04 -12.56
CA THR A 399 -17.82 11.52 -13.93
C THR A 399 -16.59 10.82 -14.52
N ALA A 400 -15.56 10.58 -13.70
CA ALA A 400 -14.34 9.89 -14.09
C ALA A 400 -14.53 8.38 -14.34
N ALA A 401 -15.36 7.71 -13.51
CA ALA A 401 -15.71 6.30 -13.68
C ALA A 401 -16.41 6.01 -15.03
N ARG A 402 -17.19 6.98 -15.54
CA ARG A 402 -17.92 6.87 -16.81
C ARG A 402 -17.08 7.18 -18.05
N ALA A 403 -15.92 7.81 -17.89
CA ALA A 403 -15.15 8.40 -18.99
C ALA A 403 -14.08 7.49 -19.62
N GLY A 404 -13.85 6.25 -19.14
CA GLY A 404 -12.63 5.54 -19.55
C GLY A 404 -12.58 4.01 -19.49
N ALA A 405 -13.69 3.29 -19.64
CA ALA A 405 -13.61 1.84 -19.83
C ALA A 405 -14.36 1.44 -21.10
N ALA A 406 -13.62 1.03 -22.14
CA ALA A 406 -14.20 0.18 -23.17
C ALA A 406 -14.66 -1.12 -22.48
N PRO A 407 -15.88 -1.61 -22.73
CA PRO A 407 -16.39 -2.81 -22.08
C PRO A 407 -15.45 -3.98 -22.36
N ILE A 408 -15.03 -4.67 -21.30
CA ILE A 408 -14.32 -5.94 -21.42
C ILE A 408 -15.32 -6.95 -21.97
N ASP A 409 -15.16 -7.34 -23.23
CA ASP A 409 -15.95 -8.39 -23.86
C ASP A 409 -15.69 -9.73 -23.14
N HIS A 410 -16.70 -10.24 -22.44
CA HIS A 410 -16.64 -11.55 -21.79
C HIS A 410 -16.77 -12.74 -22.75
N ARG A 411 -16.75 -12.54 -24.08
CA ARG A 411 -16.71 -13.63 -25.06
C ARG A 411 -15.32 -14.27 -25.15
N TRP A 412 -14.99 -15.08 -24.14
CA TRP A 412 -13.95 -16.09 -24.23
C TRP A 412 -14.43 -17.26 -25.12
N GLY A 413 -14.41 -17.04 -26.43
CA GLY A 413 -14.58 -18.11 -27.42
C GLY A 413 -13.28 -18.87 -27.63
N VAL A 414 -12.96 -19.81 -26.72
CA VAL A 414 -11.97 -20.87 -27.00
C VAL A 414 -12.60 -22.21 -26.62
N PRO A 415 -12.63 -23.20 -27.53
CA PRO A 415 -13.21 -24.51 -27.25
C PRO A 415 -12.49 -25.20 -26.08
N SER A 416 -13.27 -25.69 -25.12
CA SER A 416 -12.74 -26.43 -23.98
C SER A 416 -12.19 -27.78 -24.43
N TRP A 417 -10.98 -28.15 -23.96
CA TRP A 417 -10.29 -29.40 -24.29
C TRP A 417 -10.81 -30.62 -23.49
N ARG A 418 -12.08 -30.62 -23.13
CA ARG A 418 -12.85 -31.80 -22.73
C ARG A 418 -14.24 -31.64 -23.33
N GLY A 419 -14.77 -32.75 -23.87
CA GLY A 419 -15.97 -32.80 -24.70
C GLY A 419 -17.21 -32.15 -24.13
#